data_AF-A0A455SYT3-F1
#
_entry.id   AF-A0A455SYT3-F1
#
_cell.length_a   1.000
_cell.length_b   1.000
_cell.length_c   1.000
_cell.angle_alpha   90.00
_cell.angle_beta   90.00
_cell.angle_gamma   90.00
#
_symmetry.space_group_name_H-M   'P 1'
#
loop_
_entity.id
_entity.type
_entity.pdbx_description
1 polymer ?
#
loop_
_entity_poly.entity_id
_entity_poly.type
_entity_poly.pdbx_seq_one_letter_code
_entity_poly.pdbx_strand_id
1 'polypeptide(L)'
;MLASPQEQTRQPLPVPPDVEQAARSADLGLPQKHYRPSILVGLEDFLIMPEIALYLSLGYLIVAIILRHNNILELLYEYFIILLLMAGFLLILGFPFFLLALFLYLFRGSWGVYVYERGFIYKRGRRVKAWLWDQIMAVWQEVSKETRMISAGDSLIEYSKTNRFYILQIKDSKNFIFDIKLAKMQELIDFLDERIKNRLLPQVIAAFEAGETVTFGALRLNREGVSWKDKTILWVEIRAMTLTDTTLIIEKTDKKKAYWDLSPMPNISLFRSLKDHIFQRYLGITEPGS
;
A
#
# COMPACT_ATOMS: atom_id res chain seq x y z
N MET A 1 -34.43 -18.62 3.73
CA MET A 1 -33.11 -18.12 3.29
C MET A 1 -33.07 -16.63 3.62
N LEU A 2 -32.42 -16.25 4.72
CA LEU A 2 -32.27 -14.86 5.12
C LEU A 2 -31.13 -14.27 4.27
N ALA A 3 -31.40 -13.21 3.51
CA ALA A 3 -30.38 -12.47 2.79
C ALA A 3 -29.30 -12.03 3.79
N SER A 4 -28.03 -12.34 3.49
CA SER A 4 -26.91 -11.97 4.37
C SER A 4 -26.89 -10.45 4.57
N PRO A 5 -26.64 -9.94 5.80
CA PRO A 5 -26.62 -8.51 6.13
C PRO A 5 -25.65 -7.62 5.33
N GLN A 6 -24.89 -8.19 4.38
CA GLN A 6 -23.99 -7.45 3.49
C GLN A 6 -24.64 -7.02 2.16
N GLU A 7 -25.92 -7.30 1.95
CA GLU A 7 -26.71 -6.77 0.83
C GLU A 7 -27.21 -5.32 1.06
N GLN A 8 -26.55 -4.58 1.98
CA GLN A 8 -26.70 -3.13 2.05
C GLN A 8 -26.34 -2.53 0.68
N THR A 9 -27.37 -2.00 0.01
CA THR A 9 -27.37 -1.25 -1.26
C THR A 9 -26.01 -0.64 -1.56
N ARG A 10 -25.17 -1.39 -2.28
CA ARG A 10 -23.89 -0.90 -2.75
C ARG A 10 -24.22 0.14 -3.80
N GLN A 11 -24.14 1.42 -3.42
CA GLN A 11 -24.21 2.49 -4.40
C GLN A 11 -23.16 2.19 -5.48
N PRO A 12 -23.52 2.29 -6.77
CA PRO A 12 -22.60 1.97 -7.85
C PRO A 12 -21.36 2.83 -7.68
N LEU A 13 -20.21 2.17 -7.52
CA LEU A 13 -18.93 2.84 -7.36
C LEU A 13 -18.72 3.74 -8.59
N PRO A 14 -18.44 5.04 -8.45
CA PRO A 14 -18.22 5.90 -9.60
C PRO A 14 -16.93 5.49 -10.30
N VAL A 15 -17.06 4.88 -11.49
CA VAL A 15 -15.96 4.39 -12.33
C VAL A 15 -15.83 5.26 -13.58
N PRO A 16 -14.60 5.68 -13.96
CA PRO A 16 -14.39 6.38 -15.23
C PRO A 16 -14.78 5.55 -16.47
N PRO A 17 -15.33 6.16 -17.54
CA PRO A 17 -15.80 5.42 -18.72
C PRO A 17 -14.75 4.52 -19.40
N ASP A 18 -13.50 4.95 -19.42
CA ASP A 18 -12.38 4.18 -19.98
C ASP A 18 -12.01 2.96 -19.13
N VAL A 19 -12.16 3.06 -17.81
CA VAL A 19 -11.99 1.93 -16.88
C VAL A 19 -13.16 0.96 -17.04
N GLU A 20 -14.38 1.45 -17.18
CA GLU A 20 -15.56 0.62 -17.42
C GLU A 20 -15.46 -0.13 -18.76
N GLN A 21 -15.03 0.56 -19.82
CA GLN A 21 -14.77 -0.06 -21.13
C GLN A 21 -13.71 -1.16 -21.03
N ALA A 22 -12.59 -0.89 -20.34
CA ALA A 22 -11.54 -1.88 -20.13
C ALA A 22 -12.01 -3.07 -19.27
N ALA A 23 -12.88 -2.82 -18.28
CA ALA A 23 -13.46 -3.86 -17.43
C ALA A 23 -14.39 -4.78 -18.23
N ARG A 24 -15.22 -4.21 -19.11
CA ARG A 24 -16.08 -4.97 -20.02
C ARG A 24 -15.27 -5.76 -21.04
N SER A 25 -14.23 -5.16 -21.62
CA SER A 25 -13.39 -5.86 -22.61
C SER A 25 -12.60 -7.03 -22.02
N ALA A 26 -12.19 -6.91 -20.75
CA ALA A 26 -11.48 -7.96 -20.03
C ALA A 26 -12.40 -8.88 -19.22
N ASP A 27 -13.72 -8.67 -19.31
CA ASP A 27 -14.74 -9.45 -18.61
C ASP A 27 -14.49 -9.53 -17.09
N LEU A 28 -14.28 -8.40 -16.42
CA LEU A 28 -13.87 -8.37 -15.01
C LEU A 28 -15.04 -8.54 -14.01
N GLY A 29 -16.29 -8.42 -14.45
CA GLY A 29 -17.47 -8.45 -13.57
C GLY A 29 -17.78 -7.10 -12.93
N LEU A 30 -18.39 -7.10 -11.74
CA LEU A 30 -18.82 -5.87 -11.06
C LEU A 30 -17.68 -5.20 -10.27
N PRO A 31 -17.65 -3.85 -10.21
CA PRO A 31 -16.67 -3.12 -9.41
C PRO A 31 -16.92 -3.34 -7.91
N GLN A 32 -15.86 -3.61 -7.15
CA GLN A 32 -15.91 -3.87 -5.71
C GLN A 32 -15.29 -2.73 -4.89
N LYS A 33 -14.08 -2.29 -5.25
CA LYS A 33 -13.31 -1.28 -4.50
C LYS A 33 -12.49 -0.40 -5.43
N HIS A 34 -12.14 0.80 -4.98
CA HIS A 34 -11.22 1.70 -5.68
C HIS A 34 -10.21 2.30 -4.72
N TYR A 35 -8.93 2.06 -5.00
CA TYR A 35 -7.80 2.59 -4.26
C TYR A 35 -7.21 3.78 -5.00
N ARG A 36 -7.29 4.95 -4.35
CA ARG A 36 -6.75 6.21 -4.86
C ARG A 36 -5.35 6.46 -4.31
N PRO A 37 -4.51 7.22 -5.02
CA PRO A 37 -3.20 7.65 -4.53
C PRO A 37 -3.27 8.48 -3.24
N SER A 38 -2.25 8.34 -2.38
CA SER A 38 -2.14 9.06 -1.12
C SER A 38 -1.46 10.43 -1.22
N ILE A 39 -1.20 10.97 -2.43
CA ILE A 39 -0.47 12.24 -2.62
C ILE A 39 -1.09 13.40 -1.82
N LEU A 40 -2.35 13.29 -1.42
CA LEU A 40 -3.05 14.30 -0.63
C LEU A 40 -2.81 14.19 0.88
N VAL A 41 -2.36 13.04 1.37
CA VAL A 41 -2.20 12.77 2.82
C VAL A 41 -1.05 13.59 3.44
N GLY A 42 -0.29 14.37 2.65
CA GLY A 42 0.65 15.37 3.17
C GLY A 42 0.42 16.79 2.64
N LEU A 43 -0.57 17.00 1.78
CA LEU A 43 -0.92 18.33 1.26
C LEU A 43 -1.90 19.06 2.19
N GLU A 44 -2.69 18.32 2.98
CA GLU A 44 -3.56 18.87 4.01
C GLU A 44 -2.75 19.68 5.04
N ASP A 45 -1.59 19.18 5.47
CA ASP A 45 -0.69 19.90 6.39
C ASP A 45 -0.09 21.18 5.75
N PHE A 46 0.13 21.16 4.43
CA PHE A 46 0.64 22.33 3.70
C PHE A 46 -0.41 23.43 3.53
N LEU A 47 -1.70 23.11 3.58
CA LEU A 47 -2.79 24.08 3.48
C LEU A 47 -3.03 24.85 4.79
N ILE A 48 -2.64 24.29 5.94
CA ILE A 48 -2.85 24.91 7.27
C ILE A 48 -1.80 26.01 7.56
N MET A 49 -0.58 25.85 7.05
CA MET A 49 0.52 26.81 7.28
C MET A 49 0.23 28.26 6.85
N PRO A 50 -0.34 28.54 5.67
CA PRO A 50 -0.69 29.92 5.29
C PRO A 50 -1.79 30.54 6.17
N GLU A 51 -2.71 29.74 6.73
CA GLU A 51 -3.72 30.24 7.67
C GLU A 51 -3.08 30.73 8.98
N ILE A 52 -2.13 29.96 9.54
CA ILE A 52 -1.42 30.36 10.77
C ILE A 52 -0.62 31.64 10.55
N ALA A 53 0.10 31.74 9.43
CA ALA A 53 0.86 32.94 9.09
C ALA A 53 -0.04 34.19 8.93
N LEU A 54 -1.23 34.01 8.33
CA LEU A 54 -2.24 35.06 8.22
C LEU A 54 -2.67 35.54 9.61
N TYR A 55 -3.06 34.65 10.52
CA TYR A 55 -3.53 35.03 11.86
C TYR A 55 -2.45 35.75 12.68
N LEU A 56 -1.19 35.31 12.59
CA LEU A 56 -0.07 35.98 13.27
C LEU A 56 0.19 37.38 12.71
N SER A 57 0.12 37.55 11.39
CA SER A 57 0.29 38.87 10.76
C SER A 57 -0.84 39.84 11.13
N LEU A 58 -2.08 39.35 11.22
CA LEU A 58 -3.24 40.13 11.62
C LEU A 58 -3.15 40.56 13.09
N GLY A 59 -2.72 39.65 13.98
CA GLY A 59 -2.49 39.95 15.39
C GLY A 59 -1.41 41.02 15.61
N TYR A 60 -0.29 40.93 14.89
CA TYR A 60 0.78 41.93 14.96
C TYR A 60 0.29 43.32 14.51
N LEU A 61 -0.47 43.38 13.42
CA LEU A 61 -1.01 44.63 12.89
C LEU A 61 -1.92 45.31 13.93
N ILE A 62 -2.85 44.57 14.54
CA ILE A 62 -3.77 45.11 15.57
C ILE A 62 -2.99 45.72 16.74
N VAL A 63 -1.96 45.03 17.24
CA VAL A 63 -1.13 45.51 18.35
C VAL A 63 -0.34 46.77 17.96
N ALA A 64 0.28 46.78 16.78
CA ALA A 64 1.04 47.93 16.30
C ALA A 64 0.18 49.19 16.15
N ILE A 65 -1.11 49.02 15.83
CA ILE A 65 -2.05 50.12 15.65
C ILE A 65 -2.53 50.68 17.01
N ILE A 66 -2.87 49.83 17.97
CA ILE A 66 -3.26 50.25 19.33
C ILE A 66 -2.18 51.13 19.98
N LEU A 67 -0.91 50.83 19.70
CA LEU A 67 0.23 51.55 20.27
C LEU A 67 0.49 52.92 19.62
N ARG A 68 -0.09 53.24 18.45
CA ARG A 68 0.42 54.34 17.61
C ARG A 68 -0.44 55.61 17.54
N HIS A 69 -1.78 55.61 17.70
CA HIS A 69 -2.58 56.76 17.23
C HIS A 69 -3.81 57.23 18.05
N ASN A 70 -4.05 58.55 18.02
CA ASN A 70 -5.11 59.32 18.71
C ASN A 70 -6.12 60.05 17.78
N ASN A 71 -6.04 59.91 16.45
CA ASN A 71 -6.82 60.72 15.48
C ASN A 71 -7.62 59.83 14.50
N ILE A 72 -8.95 59.97 14.43
CA ILE A 72 -9.87 58.96 13.86
C ILE A 72 -9.98 58.95 12.32
N LEU A 73 -9.92 60.11 11.66
CA LEU A 73 -10.13 60.18 10.19
C LEU A 73 -8.88 59.76 9.40
N GLU A 74 -7.70 60.16 9.85
CA GLU A 74 -6.43 59.66 9.31
C GLU A 74 -6.33 58.15 9.50
N LEU A 75 -6.81 57.63 10.64
CA LEU A 75 -6.95 56.21 10.92
C LEU A 75 -7.69 55.48 9.79
N LEU A 76 -8.89 55.95 9.42
CA LEU A 76 -9.75 55.27 8.43
C LEU A 76 -9.13 55.19 7.04
N TYR A 77 -8.44 56.24 6.61
CA TYR A 77 -7.75 56.25 5.33
C TYR A 77 -6.54 55.31 5.33
N GLU A 78 -5.73 55.34 6.39
CA GLU A 78 -4.60 54.42 6.55
C GLU A 78 -5.07 52.95 6.59
N TYR A 79 -6.18 52.65 7.27
CA TYR A 79 -6.78 51.32 7.29
C TYR A 79 -7.19 50.83 5.90
N PHE A 80 -7.82 51.68 5.10
CA PHE A 80 -8.26 51.30 3.77
C PHE A 80 -7.07 50.90 2.88
N ILE A 81 -5.98 51.68 2.94
CA ILE A 81 -4.75 51.37 2.19
C ILE A 81 -4.10 50.07 2.69
N ILE A 82 -4.00 49.88 4.01
CA ILE A 82 -3.42 48.65 4.59
C ILE A 82 -4.26 47.43 4.22
N LEU A 83 -5.59 47.52 4.28
CA LEU A 83 -6.50 46.44 3.90
C LEU A 83 -6.33 46.06 2.42
N LEU A 84 -6.20 47.05 1.54
CA LEU A 84 -6.01 46.84 0.11
C LEU A 84 -4.65 46.20 -0.19
N LEU A 85 -3.59 46.65 0.50
CA LEU A 85 -2.26 46.03 0.40
C LEU A 85 -2.27 44.58 0.93
N MET A 86 -2.95 44.31 2.04
CA MET A 86 -3.11 42.96 2.56
C MET A 86 -3.89 42.05 1.60
N ALA A 87 -4.99 42.53 1.05
CA ALA A 87 -5.76 41.78 0.06
C ALA A 87 -4.93 41.47 -1.19
N GLY A 88 -4.17 42.46 -1.69
CA GLY A 88 -3.24 42.26 -2.80
C GLY A 88 -2.14 41.25 -2.49
N PHE A 89 -1.55 41.31 -1.30
CA PHE A 89 -0.52 40.37 -0.85
C PHE A 89 -1.07 38.94 -0.72
N LEU A 90 -2.28 38.78 -0.18
CA LEU A 90 -2.93 37.47 -0.07
C LEU A 90 -3.30 36.89 -1.43
N LEU A 91 -3.70 37.72 -2.39
CA LEU A 91 -3.91 37.26 -3.75
C LEU A 91 -2.59 36.84 -4.41
N ILE A 92 -1.52 37.64 -4.30
CA ILE A 92 -0.23 37.33 -4.92
C ILE A 92 0.39 36.07 -4.31
N LEU A 93 0.32 35.90 -2.99
CA LEU A 93 0.85 34.71 -2.34
C LEU A 93 -0.07 33.50 -2.46
N GLY A 94 -1.38 33.68 -2.35
CA GLY A 94 -2.36 32.59 -2.36
C GLY A 94 -2.64 32.05 -3.76
N PHE A 95 -2.56 32.89 -4.80
CA PHE A 95 -2.88 32.50 -6.17
C PHE A 95 -1.98 31.39 -6.73
N PRO A 96 -0.64 31.38 -6.53
CA PRO A 96 0.21 30.24 -6.90
C PRO A 96 -0.21 28.93 -6.21
N PHE A 97 -0.60 28.97 -4.94
CA PHE A 97 -1.07 27.78 -4.24
C PHE A 97 -2.44 27.33 -4.75
N PHE A 98 -3.33 28.27 -5.07
CA PHE A 98 -4.61 27.95 -5.71
C PHE A 98 -4.39 27.32 -7.09
N LEU A 99 -3.50 27.87 -7.91
CA LEU A 99 -3.13 27.30 -9.21
C LEU A 99 -2.48 25.92 -9.05
N LEU A 100 -1.62 25.74 -8.05
CA LEU A 100 -1.02 24.44 -7.75
C LEU A 100 -2.09 23.44 -7.28
N ALA A 101 -3.00 23.82 -6.40
CA ALA A 101 -4.10 22.98 -5.93
C ALA A 101 -5.04 22.62 -7.08
N LEU A 102 -5.39 23.58 -7.93
CA LEU A 102 -6.19 23.38 -9.14
C LEU A 102 -5.45 22.48 -10.14
N PHE A 103 -4.16 22.69 -10.36
CA PHE A 103 -3.31 21.83 -11.18
C PHE A 103 -3.32 20.41 -10.62
N LEU A 104 -3.02 20.21 -9.34
CA LEU A 104 -3.07 18.91 -8.70
C LEU A 104 -4.47 18.29 -8.73
N TYR A 105 -5.54 19.07 -8.67
CA TYR A 105 -6.92 18.63 -8.83
C TYR A 105 -7.24 18.18 -10.25
N LEU A 106 -6.80 18.93 -11.27
CA LEU A 106 -7.00 18.58 -12.68
C LEU A 106 -6.15 17.37 -13.08
N PHE A 107 -4.90 17.32 -12.61
CA PHE A 107 -3.99 16.19 -12.80
C PHE A 107 -4.27 15.02 -11.82
N ARG A 108 -5.23 15.18 -10.90
CA ARG A 108 -5.77 14.10 -10.05
C ARG A 108 -6.46 13.03 -10.89
N GLY A 109 -6.92 13.42 -12.07
CA GLY A 109 -7.55 12.56 -13.04
C GLY A 109 -6.65 11.40 -13.42
N SER A 110 -7.16 10.19 -13.17
CA SER A 110 -6.87 8.94 -13.86
C SER A 110 -5.72 8.05 -13.35
N TRP A 111 -5.35 8.10 -12.07
CA TRP A 111 -4.58 6.98 -11.53
C TRP A 111 -5.16 6.39 -10.26
N GLY A 112 -5.09 5.07 -10.17
CA GLY A 112 -5.74 4.28 -9.13
C GLY A 112 -5.85 2.82 -9.54
N VAL A 113 -6.19 2.00 -8.56
CA VAL A 113 -6.47 0.56 -8.73
C VAL A 113 -7.94 0.34 -8.50
N TYR A 114 -8.63 -0.20 -9.51
CA TYR A 114 -10.03 -0.56 -9.45
C TYR A 114 -10.13 -2.07 -9.35
N VAL A 115 -10.69 -2.55 -8.24
CA VAL A 115 -10.83 -3.97 -7.96
C VAL A 115 -12.22 -4.42 -8.38
N TYR A 116 -12.27 -5.51 -9.13
CA TYR A 116 -13.47 -6.16 -9.63
C TYR A 116 -13.55 -7.60 -9.11
N GLU A 117 -14.67 -8.27 -9.38
CA GLU A 117 -14.88 -9.66 -8.99
C GLU A 117 -13.83 -10.62 -9.54
N ARG A 118 -13.51 -10.51 -10.83
CA ARG A 118 -12.62 -11.45 -11.53
C ARG A 118 -11.23 -10.89 -11.82
N GLY A 119 -10.95 -9.66 -11.44
CA GLY A 119 -9.64 -9.07 -11.65
C GLY A 119 -9.52 -7.65 -11.13
N PHE A 120 -8.55 -6.92 -11.62
CA PHE A 120 -8.38 -5.51 -11.31
C PHE A 120 -7.90 -4.72 -12.51
N ILE A 121 -8.13 -3.41 -12.45
CA ILE A 121 -7.64 -2.44 -13.42
C ILE A 121 -6.67 -1.51 -12.73
N TYR A 122 -5.48 -1.41 -13.32
CA TYR A 122 -4.54 -0.36 -13.02
C TYR A 122 -4.68 0.78 -14.03
N LYS A 123 -4.98 1.96 -13.51
CA LYS A 123 -5.05 3.19 -14.30
C LYS A 123 -3.87 4.09 -13.95
N ARG A 124 -3.19 4.64 -14.95
CA ARG A 124 -2.22 5.73 -14.80
C ARG A 124 -2.25 6.65 -16.01
N GLY A 125 -2.91 7.80 -15.88
CA GLY A 125 -3.09 8.69 -17.02
C GLY A 125 -4.03 8.04 -18.05
N ARG A 126 -3.59 8.06 -19.30
CA ARG A 126 -4.26 7.36 -20.42
C ARG A 126 -3.98 5.85 -20.47
N ARG A 127 -3.06 5.34 -19.64
CA ARG A 127 -2.70 3.92 -19.64
C ARG A 127 -3.67 3.18 -18.72
N VAL A 128 -4.46 2.30 -19.31
CA VAL A 128 -5.38 1.40 -18.61
C VAL A 128 -4.90 -0.02 -18.87
N LYS A 129 -4.65 -0.78 -17.81
CA LYS A 129 -4.31 -2.21 -17.90
C LYS A 129 -5.26 -2.99 -17.01
N ALA A 130 -5.88 -4.02 -17.58
CA ALA A 130 -6.78 -4.93 -16.90
C ALA A 130 -6.11 -6.29 -16.80
N TRP A 131 -6.21 -6.93 -15.63
CA TRP A 131 -5.73 -8.28 -15.41
C TRP A 131 -6.77 -9.08 -14.65
N LEU A 132 -6.99 -10.32 -15.12
CA LEU A 132 -7.78 -11.30 -14.40
C LEU A 132 -6.97 -11.87 -13.24
N TRP A 133 -7.65 -12.27 -12.16
CA TRP A 133 -7.02 -13.02 -11.07
C TRP A 133 -6.35 -14.29 -11.61
N ASP A 134 -6.88 -14.88 -12.68
CA ASP A 134 -6.32 -16.04 -13.36
C ASP A 134 -4.95 -15.83 -14.01
N GLN A 135 -4.61 -14.58 -14.31
CA GLN A 135 -3.35 -14.26 -14.93
C GLN A 135 -2.27 -14.01 -13.88
N ILE A 136 -2.59 -13.82 -12.60
CA ILE A 136 -1.58 -13.53 -11.58
C ILE A 136 -1.00 -14.85 -11.07
N MET A 137 0.29 -15.05 -11.30
CA MET A 137 1.01 -16.27 -10.91
C MET A 137 1.68 -16.12 -9.56
N ALA A 138 2.26 -14.96 -9.29
CA ALA A 138 3.01 -14.71 -8.07
C ALA A 138 3.01 -13.24 -7.65
N VAL A 139 3.09 -13.03 -6.34
CA VAL A 139 3.26 -11.74 -5.67
C VAL A 139 4.55 -11.77 -4.87
N TRP A 140 5.45 -10.82 -5.09
CA TRP A 140 6.59 -10.56 -4.21
C TRP A 140 6.35 -9.29 -3.42
N GLN A 141 6.82 -9.30 -2.19
CA GLN A 141 6.95 -8.13 -1.35
C GLN A 141 8.44 -7.83 -1.19
N GLU A 142 8.93 -6.82 -1.90
CA GLU A 142 10.30 -6.37 -1.78
C GLU A 142 10.37 -5.24 -0.75
N VAL A 143 11.14 -5.45 0.31
CA VAL A 143 11.36 -4.46 1.37
C VAL A 143 12.73 -3.84 1.17
N SER A 144 12.76 -2.61 0.66
CA SER A 144 13.99 -1.83 0.51
C SER A 144 14.14 -0.89 1.70
N LYS A 145 15.25 -1.01 2.44
CA LYS A 145 15.62 -0.05 3.50
C LYS A 145 16.60 0.95 2.92
N GLU A 146 16.15 2.19 2.80
CA GLU A 146 17.00 3.31 2.41
C GLU A 146 17.47 4.02 3.68
N THR A 147 18.74 3.83 4.03
CA THR A 147 19.38 4.56 5.14
C THR A 147 20.04 5.82 4.60
N ARG A 148 19.71 6.97 5.19
CA ARG A 148 20.33 8.27 4.90
C ARG A 148 20.90 8.85 6.19
N MET A 149 22.12 9.36 6.13
CA MET A 149 22.68 10.17 7.22
C MET A 149 22.28 11.62 7.01
N ILE A 150 21.66 12.24 8.02
CA ILE A 150 21.26 13.64 7.99
C ILE A 150 22.07 14.37 9.06
N SER A 151 22.73 15.48 8.68
CA SER A 151 23.40 16.35 9.65
C SER A 151 22.35 17.22 10.36
N ALA A 152 22.36 17.16 11.69
CA ALA A 152 21.57 18.00 12.57
C ALA A 152 22.54 18.72 13.52
N GLY A 153 23.05 19.88 13.06
CA GLY A 153 24.17 20.57 13.71
C GLY A 153 25.46 19.74 13.62
N ASP A 154 26.15 19.59 14.74
CA ASP A 154 27.39 18.80 14.84
C ASP A 154 27.16 17.28 14.94
N SER A 155 25.89 16.84 14.95
CA SER A 155 25.51 15.43 15.04
C SER A 155 25.07 14.85 13.69
N LEU A 156 25.44 13.60 13.43
CA LEU A 156 24.95 12.81 12.30
C LEU A 156 23.86 11.86 12.81
N ILE A 157 22.63 12.04 12.32
CA ILE A 157 21.48 11.19 12.68
C ILE A 157 21.23 10.22 11.53
N GLU A 158 21.17 8.92 11.85
CA GLU A 158 20.79 7.88 10.90
C GLU A 158 19.26 7.86 10.74
N TYR A 159 18.79 8.18 9.54
CA TYR A 159 17.38 8.09 9.16
C TYR A 159 17.19 6.90 8.22
N SER A 160 16.49 5.86 8.68
CA SER A 160 16.13 4.73 7.83
C SER A 160 14.68 4.84 7.36
N LYS A 161 14.49 4.76 6.05
CA LYS A 161 13.17 4.74 5.42
C LYS A 161 12.95 3.37 4.79
N THR A 162 11.91 2.69 5.23
CA THR A 162 11.51 1.41 4.64
C THR A 162 10.53 1.67 3.51
N ASN A 163 10.94 1.40 2.27
CA ASN A 163 10.08 1.39 1.10
C ASN A 163 9.65 -0.07 0.83
N ARG A 164 8.34 -0.30 0.67
CA ARG A 164 7.80 -1.61 0.30
C ARG A 164 7.30 -1.53 -1.14
N PHE A 165 7.83 -2.39 -2.00
CA PHE A 165 7.38 -2.57 -3.38
C PHE A 165 6.68 -3.91 -3.50
N TYR A 166 5.61 -3.95 -4.28
CA TYR A 166 4.91 -5.19 -4.57
C TYR A 166 5.04 -5.50 -6.05
N ILE A 167 5.53 -6.69 -6.36
CA ILE A 167 5.75 -7.13 -7.74
C ILE A 167 4.72 -8.22 -8.02
N LEU A 168 3.95 -8.06 -9.08
CA LEU A 168 3.07 -9.09 -9.60
C LEU A 168 3.72 -9.73 -10.83
N GLN A 169 3.86 -11.05 -10.84
CA GLN A 169 4.14 -11.80 -12.06
C GLN A 169 2.82 -12.21 -12.67
N ILE A 170 2.63 -11.78 -13.91
CA ILE A 170 1.43 -11.99 -14.67
C ILE A 170 1.79 -12.92 -15.82
N LYS A 171 0.95 -13.94 -16.06
CA LYS A 171 1.10 -14.89 -17.14
C LYS A 171 1.28 -14.14 -18.46
N ASP A 172 2.30 -14.53 -19.22
CA ASP A 172 2.65 -13.96 -20.54
C ASP A 172 3.05 -12.48 -20.55
N SER A 173 3.23 -11.85 -19.39
CA SER A 173 3.66 -10.46 -19.27
C SER A 173 4.95 -10.34 -18.44
N LYS A 174 5.68 -9.24 -18.64
CA LYS A 174 6.72 -8.82 -17.70
C LYS A 174 6.09 -8.53 -16.33
N ASN A 175 6.93 -8.65 -15.30
CA ASN A 175 6.61 -8.28 -13.92
C ASN A 175 6.00 -6.87 -13.86
N PHE A 176 4.89 -6.73 -13.14
CA PHE A 176 4.23 -5.47 -12.88
C PHE A 176 4.58 -5.00 -11.46
N ILE A 177 5.22 -3.84 -11.35
CA ILE A 177 5.67 -3.30 -10.06
C ILE A 177 4.68 -2.22 -9.60
N PHE A 178 4.08 -2.41 -8.43
CA PHE A 178 3.35 -1.37 -7.71
C PHE A 178 4.35 -0.43 -7.01
N ASP A 179 4.82 0.58 -7.75
CA ASP A 179 5.63 1.68 -7.22
C ASP A 179 4.77 2.89 -6.85
N ILE A 180 3.71 2.67 -6.06
CA ILE A 180 2.76 3.74 -5.78
C ILE A 180 2.48 3.84 -4.30
N LYS A 181 2.54 5.06 -3.79
CA LYS A 181 1.95 5.40 -2.49
C LYS A 181 0.43 5.51 -2.68
N LEU A 182 -0.26 4.38 -2.64
CA LEU A 182 -1.73 4.36 -2.62
C LEU A 182 -2.20 4.62 -1.20
N ALA A 183 -3.29 5.39 -1.07
CA ALA A 183 -4.00 5.46 0.20
C ALA A 183 -4.53 4.05 0.48
N LYS A 184 -4.29 3.55 1.70
CA LYS A 184 -4.66 2.20 2.10
C LYS A 184 -3.99 1.11 1.23
N MET A 185 -2.73 1.32 0.85
CA MET A 185 -1.96 0.30 0.11
C MET A 185 -1.98 -1.06 0.82
N GLN A 186 -1.84 -1.10 2.16
CA GLN A 186 -1.89 -2.36 2.91
C GLN A 186 -3.22 -3.10 2.69
N GLU A 187 -4.36 -2.40 2.73
CA GLU A 187 -5.67 -3.01 2.48
C GLU A 187 -5.78 -3.57 1.05
N LEU A 188 -5.21 -2.90 0.04
CA LEU A 188 -5.17 -3.44 -1.33
C LEU A 188 -4.34 -4.72 -1.38
N ILE A 189 -3.16 -4.72 -0.74
CA ILE A 189 -2.27 -5.88 -0.74
C ILE A 189 -2.91 -7.06 -0.02
N ASP A 190 -3.48 -6.85 1.17
CA ASP A 190 -4.18 -7.89 1.93
C ASP A 190 -5.31 -8.49 1.09
N PHE A 191 -6.04 -7.65 0.36
CA PHE A 191 -7.09 -8.09 -0.56
C PHE A 191 -6.52 -8.91 -1.73
N LEU A 192 -5.44 -8.47 -2.36
CA LEU A 192 -4.79 -9.19 -3.46
C LEU A 192 -4.26 -10.55 -2.99
N ASP A 193 -3.57 -10.58 -1.85
CA ASP A 193 -3.05 -11.79 -1.22
C ASP A 193 -4.17 -12.77 -0.90
N GLU A 194 -5.29 -12.31 -0.34
CA GLU A 194 -6.43 -13.16 -0.05
C GLU A 194 -7.02 -13.79 -1.33
N ARG A 195 -7.23 -12.98 -2.38
CA ARG A 195 -7.76 -13.47 -3.66
C ARG A 195 -6.84 -14.49 -4.32
N ILE A 196 -5.54 -14.21 -4.35
CA ILE A 196 -4.54 -15.10 -4.96
C ILE A 196 -4.39 -16.38 -4.14
N LYS A 197 -4.34 -16.27 -2.80
CA LYS A 197 -4.29 -17.41 -1.88
C LYS A 197 -5.50 -18.32 -2.06
N ASN A 198 -6.73 -17.80 -1.98
CA ASN A 198 -7.95 -18.61 -2.07
C ASN A 198 -8.04 -19.38 -3.39
N ARG A 199 -7.46 -18.83 -4.45
CA ARG A 199 -7.39 -19.44 -5.77
C ARG A 199 -6.30 -20.51 -5.88
N LEU A 200 -5.08 -20.20 -5.46
CA LEU A 200 -3.91 -21.07 -5.66
C LEU A 200 -3.80 -22.16 -4.60
N LEU A 201 -4.33 -21.95 -3.39
CA LEU A 201 -4.19 -22.87 -2.26
C LEU A 201 -4.73 -24.28 -2.55
N PRO A 202 -5.93 -24.49 -3.14
CA PRO A 202 -6.41 -25.83 -3.44
C PRO A 202 -5.49 -26.61 -4.38
N GLN A 203 -4.94 -25.94 -5.39
CA GLN A 203 -4.03 -26.57 -6.36
C GLN A 203 -2.69 -26.92 -5.72
N VAL A 204 -2.16 -26.02 -4.90
CA VAL A 204 -0.91 -26.23 -4.16
C VAL A 204 -1.03 -27.36 -3.13
N ILE A 205 -2.17 -27.44 -2.43
CA ILE A 205 -2.46 -28.57 -1.54
C ILE A 205 -2.53 -29.88 -2.33
N ALA A 206 -3.27 -29.91 -3.44
CA ALA A 206 -3.40 -31.10 -4.26
C ALA A 206 -2.04 -31.59 -4.81
N ALA A 207 -1.19 -30.67 -5.29
CA ALA A 207 0.16 -30.99 -5.76
C ALA A 207 1.03 -31.58 -4.64
N PHE A 208 1.06 -30.93 -3.47
CA PHE A 208 1.75 -31.46 -2.30
C PHE A 208 1.22 -32.85 -1.91
N GLU A 209 -0.10 -33.01 -1.93
CA GLU A 209 -0.74 -34.26 -1.55
C GLU A 209 -0.45 -35.41 -2.52
N ALA A 210 -0.32 -35.10 -3.81
CA ALA A 210 0.11 -36.02 -4.85
C ALA A 210 1.59 -36.43 -4.77
N GLY A 211 2.36 -35.86 -3.84
CA GLY A 211 3.80 -36.12 -3.72
C GLY A 211 4.67 -35.22 -4.59
N GLU A 212 4.07 -34.26 -5.29
CA GLU A 212 4.81 -33.31 -6.11
C GLU A 212 5.57 -32.31 -5.24
N THR A 213 6.64 -31.74 -5.80
CA THR A 213 7.41 -30.69 -5.13
C THR A 213 6.79 -29.33 -5.43
N VAL A 214 6.22 -28.70 -4.40
CA VAL A 214 5.71 -27.32 -4.47
C VAL A 214 6.87 -26.35 -4.28
N THR A 215 6.95 -25.33 -5.13
CA THR A 215 8.06 -24.36 -5.11
C THR A 215 7.58 -22.94 -4.82
N PHE A 216 8.31 -22.24 -3.94
CA PHE A 216 8.14 -20.83 -3.60
C PHE A 216 9.49 -20.13 -3.76
N GLY A 217 9.92 -19.92 -5.01
CA GLY A 217 11.27 -19.44 -5.30
C GLY A 217 12.34 -20.46 -4.92
N ALA A 218 13.25 -20.11 -4.01
CA ALA A 218 14.32 -21.01 -3.55
C ALA A 218 13.84 -22.05 -2.52
N LEU A 219 12.67 -21.84 -1.91
CA LEU A 219 12.05 -22.75 -0.96
C LEU A 219 11.25 -23.81 -1.71
N ARG A 220 11.42 -25.09 -1.36
CA ARG A 220 10.66 -26.21 -1.95
C ARG A 220 10.13 -27.11 -0.85
N LEU A 221 8.90 -27.58 -1.02
CA LEU A 221 8.20 -28.47 -0.09
C LEU A 221 7.75 -29.72 -0.82
N ASN A 222 7.96 -30.88 -0.21
CA ASN A 222 7.44 -32.15 -0.69
C ASN A 222 7.07 -33.04 0.51
N ARG A 223 6.70 -34.30 0.27
CA ARG A 223 6.31 -35.25 1.33
C ARG A 223 7.42 -35.64 2.29
N GLU A 224 8.68 -35.46 1.92
CA GLU A 224 9.84 -35.84 2.75
C GLU A 224 10.27 -34.72 3.69
N GLY A 225 10.20 -33.47 3.22
CA GLY A 225 10.61 -32.32 4.01
C GLY A 225 10.46 -30.98 3.33
N VAL A 226 11.21 -30.02 3.87
CA VAL A 226 11.37 -28.67 3.33
C VAL A 226 12.83 -28.49 2.92
N SER A 227 13.05 -27.90 1.74
CA SER A 227 14.38 -27.61 1.23
C SER A 227 14.52 -26.14 0.86
N TRP A 228 15.75 -25.65 0.99
CA TRP A 228 16.15 -24.31 0.65
C TRP A 228 17.55 -24.32 0.04
N LYS A 229 17.68 -23.88 -1.21
CA LYS A 229 18.93 -24.01 -1.97
C LYS A 229 19.40 -25.48 -1.88
N ASP A 230 20.57 -25.74 -1.28
CA ASP A 230 21.18 -27.07 -1.17
C ASP A 230 20.91 -27.77 0.18
N LYS A 231 20.08 -27.18 1.05
CA LYS A 231 19.80 -27.72 2.38
C LYS A 231 18.39 -28.29 2.44
N THR A 232 18.27 -29.53 2.89
CA THR A 232 16.97 -30.18 3.14
C THR A 232 16.83 -30.52 4.61
N ILE A 233 15.64 -30.29 5.17
CA ILE A 233 15.26 -30.68 6.53
C ILE A 233 14.03 -31.56 6.41
N LEU A 234 14.13 -32.82 6.86
CA LEU A 234 13.03 -33.77 6.83
C LEU A 234 11.93 -33.37 7.82
N TRP A 235 10.67 -33.67 7.53
CA TRP A 235 9.56 -33.35 8.43
C TRP A 235 9.75 -33.94 9.83
N VAL A 236 10.33 -35.15 9.93
CA VAL A 236 10.63 -35.82 11.20
C VAL A 236 11.66 -35.08 12.05
N GLU A 237 12.50 -34.25 11.44
CA GLU A 237 13.47 -33.42 12.16
C GLU A 237 12.87 -32.11 12.65
N ILE A 238 11.70 -31.70 12.14
CA ILE A 238 11.12 -30.38 12.41
C ILE A 238 10.25 -30.45 13.66
N ARG A 239 10.64 -29.71 14.69
CA ARG A 239 9.86 -29.52 15.91
C ARG A 239 8.89 -28.35 15.78
N ALA A 240 9.35 -27.23 15.22
CA ALA A 240 8.55 -26.04 14.99
C ALA A 240 9.02 -25.29 13.75
N MET A 241 8.11 -24.58 13.09
CA MET A 241 8.40 -23.74 11.94
C MET A 241 7.68 -22.41 12.10
N THR A 242 8.44 -21.35 12.39
CA THR A 242 7.92 -20.00 12.60
C THR A 242 8.28 -19.12 11.41
N LEU A 243 7.29 -18.44 10.85
CA LEU A 243 7.46 -17.51 9.73
C LEU A 243 7.26 -16.07 10.23
N THR A 244 8.32 -15.27 10.18
CA THR A 244 8.23 -13.80 10.33
C THR A 244 8.05 -13.14 8.96
N ASP A 245 8.02 -11.81 8.89
CA ASP A 245 7.83 -11.05 7.63
C ASP A 245 8.78 -11.50 6.50
N THR A 246 10.03 -11.80 6.82
CA THR A 246 11.05 -12.17 5.82
C THR A 246 11.94 -13.32 6.25
N THR A 247 11.66 -14.04 7.35
CA THR A 247 12.55 -15.11 7.83
C THR A 247 11.75 -16.35 8.20
N LEU A 248 12.18 -17.50 7.67
CA LEU A 248 11.74 -18.80 8.15
C LEU A 248 12.70 -19.29 9.22
N ILE A 249 12.16 -19.55 10.41
CA ILE A 249 12.89 -20.13 11.54
C ILE A 249 12.39 -21.56 11.70
N ILE A 250 13.27 -22.53 11.49
CA ILE A 250 12.97 -23.95 11.67
C ILE A 250 13.72 -24.43 12.90
N GLU A 251 12.99 -24.81 13.95
CA GLU A 251 13.55 -25.47 15.12
C GLU A 251 13.52 -26.98 14.90
N LYS A 252 14.70 -27.61 14.97
CA LYS A 252 14.85 -29.05 14.88
C LYS A 252 14.55 -29.75 16.20
N THR A 253 14.29 -31.05 16.16
CA THR A 253 14.11 -31.89 17.36
C THR A 253 15.31 -31.88 18.31
N ASP A 254 16.53 -31.65 17.79
CA ASP A 254 17.77 -31.48 18.56
C ASP A 254 17.96 -30.06 19.14
N LYS A 255 16.93 -29.20 19.06
CA LYS A 255 16.91 -27.79 19.49
C LYS A 255 17.81 -26.85 18.68
N LYS A 256 18.44 -27.30 17.60
CA LYS A 256 19.13 -26.37 16.68
C LYS A 256 18.12 -25.61 15.83
N LYS A 257 18.47 -24.36 15.49
CA LYS A 257 17.63 -23.49 14.66
C LYS A 257 18.30 -23.25 13.30
N ALA A 258 17.52 -23.42 12.24
CA ALA A 258 17.88 -22.96 10.90
C ALA A 258 17.14 -21.65 10.62
N TYR A 259 17.88 -20.67 10.09
CA TYR A 259 17.37 -19.36 9.73
C TYR A 259 17.53 -19.18 8.23
N TRP A 260 16.41 -18.95 7.54
CA TRP A 260 16.43 -18.77 6.11
C TRP A 260 15.71 -17.47 5.70
N ASP A 261 16.37 -16.62 4.90
CA ASP A 261 15.90 -15.28 4.48
C ASP A 261 14.97 -15.30 3.27
N LEU A 262 13.67 -15.15 3.53
CA LEU A 262 12.57 -15.26 2.60
C LEU A 262 12.26 -13.95 1.87
N SER A 263 13.10 -12.93 2.00
CA SER A 263 12.91 -11.66 1.28
C SER A 263 12.62 -11.80 -0.22
N PRO A 264 13.21 -12.75 -0.99
CA PRO A 264 12.89 -12.94 -2.41
C PRO A 264 11.74 -13.95 -2.66
N MET A 265 11.06 -14.45 -1.64
CA MET A 265 10.05 -15.50 -1.80
C MET A 265 8.72 -14.94 -2.34
N PRO A 266 8.17 -15.49 -3.44
CA PRO A 266 6.81 -15.16 -3.88
C PRO A 266 5.75 -15.80 -2.98
N ASN A 267 4.57 -15.20 -2.95
CA ASN A 267 3.36 -15.77 -2.37
C ASN A 267 3.53 -16.21 -0.90
N ILE A 268 4.12 -15.35 -0.06
CA ILE A 268 4.36 -15.65 1.37
C ILE A 268 3.09 -16.09 2.09
N SER A 269 1.97 -15.41 1.84
CA SER A 269 0.66 -15.74 2.41
C SER A 269 0.16 -17.12 1.99
N LEU A 270 0.46 -17.56 0.76
CA LEU A 270 0.11 -18.90 0.26
C LEU A 270 0.98 -19.98 0.93
N PHE A 271 2.29 -19.73 1.06
CA PHE A 271 3.19 -20.62 1.78
C PHE A 271 2.75 -20.81 3.24
N ARG A 272 2.38 -19.71 3.92
CA ARG A 272 1.87 -19.77 5.30
C ARG A 272 0.67 -20.72 5.41
N SER A 273 -0.32 -20.57 4.55
CA SER A 273 -1.51 -21.44 4.57
C SER A 273 -1.21 -22.89 4.19
N LEU A 274 -0.27 -23.15 3.28
CA LEU A 274 0.17 -24.53 3.01
C LEU A 274 0.88 -25.14 4.23
N LYS A 275 1.78 -24.38 4.88
CA LYS A 275 2.45 -24.81 6.12
C LYS A 275 1.41 -25.19 7.17
N ASP A 276 0.41 -24.33 7.40
CA ASP A 276 -0.64 -24.56 8.39
C ASP A 276 -1.43 -25.83 8.09
N HIS A 277 -1.82 -26.05 6.82
CA HIS A 277 -2.46 -27.29 6.37
C HIS A 277 -1.59 -28.52 6.66
N ILE A 278 -0.30 -28.47 6.37
CA ILE A 278 0.62 -29.59 6.61
C ILE A 278 0.74 -29.89 8.11
N PHE A 279 0.94 -28.87 8.93
CA PHE A 279 1.11 -29.02 10.39
C PHE A 279 -0.15 -29.57 11.05
N GLN A 280 -1.32 -29.04 10.67
CA GLN A 280 -2.60 -29.51 11.18
C GLN A 280 -2.88 -30.96 10.75
N ARG A 281 -2.60 -31.31 9.49
CA ARG A 281 -2.99 -32.61 8.92
C ARG A 281 -2.04 -33.74 9.25
N TYR A 282 -0.73 -33.50 9.25
CA TYR A 282 0.29 -34.56 9.31
C TYR A 282 1.04 -34.61 10.63
N LEU A 283 1.23 -33.47 11.29
CA LEU A 283 2.01 -33.40 12.52
C LEU A 283 1.13 -33.35 13.77
N GLY A 284 -0.16 -33.04 13.62
CA GLY A 284 -1.06 -32.83 14.76
C GLY A 284 -0.62 -31.65 15.65
N ILE A 285 0.26 -30.78 15.13
CA ILE A 285 0.78 -29.62 15.82
C ILE A 285 -0.13 -28.45 15.46
N THR A 286 -1.01 -28.06 16.39
CA THR A 286 -1.70 -26.77 16.31
C THR A 286 -0.76 -25.71 16.85
N GLU A 287 -0.49 -24.64 16.08
CA GLU A 287 0.27 -23.51 16.61
C GLU A 287 -0.47 -22.93 17.83
N PRO A 288 0.25 -22.63 18.92
CA PRO A 288 -0.35 -21.95 20.07
C PRO A 288 -0.67 -20.50 19.67
N GLY A 289 -1.92 -20.25 19.28
CA GLY A 289 -2.55 -18.94 19.13
C GLY A 289 -1.67 -17.84 18.52
N SER A 290 -1.61 -17.78 17.20
CA SER A 290 -1.07 -16.64 16.44
C SER A 290 -1.96 -15.40 16.55
#